data_AF-A0A1I6VMG3-F1
#
_entry.id   AF-A0A1I6VMG3-F1
#
_cell.length_a   1.000
_cell.length_b   1.000
_cell.length_c   1.000
_cell.angle_alpha   90.00
_cell.angle_beta   90.00
_cell.angle_gamma   90.00
#
_symmetry.space_group_name_H-M   'P 1'
#
loop_
_entity.id
_entity.type
_entity.pdbx_description
1 polymer ?
#
loop_
_entity_poly.entity_id
_entity_poly.type
_entity_poly.pdbx_seq_one_letter_code
_entity_poly.pdbx_strand_id
1 'polypeptide(L)'
;MDDAETAAALARCTPCPYPGRWQEAPFAERTVDGVRYAVVALDPGLSALGVRRTDGAVWGLPEDGAPHLVNSSVAAFVACSRAHTEAAAEAAGYDGAGDDGDEDAAERAADALTEGLLERFAALDAPAVADENAFWCVAAEELGYGMSV
;
A
#
# COMPACT_ATOMS: atom_id res chain seq x y z
N MET A 1 15.74 9.75 9.74
CA MET A 1 15.62 9.94 8.29
C MET A 1 15.19 11.37 8.04
N ASP A 2 15.94 12.10 7.22
CA ASP A 2 15.58 13.48 6.84
C ASP A 2 14.64 13.52 5.63
N ASP A 3 14.20 14.71 5.24
CA ASP A 3 13.26 14.90 4.13
C ASP A 3 13.87 14.54 2.78
N ALA A 4 15.19 14.76 2.60
CA ALA A 4 15.86 14.48 1.34
C ALA A 4 16.00 12.97 1.13
N GLU A 5 16.39 12.23 2.19
CA GLU A 5 16.43 10.76 2.20
C GLU A 5 15.04 10.16 1.94
N THR A 6 14.01 10.71 2.61
CA THR A 6 12.62 10.26 2.47
C THR A 6 12.10 10.48 1.04
N ALA A 7 12.29 11.68 0.49
CA ALA A 7 11.86 12.00 -0.87
C ALA A 7 12.60 11.16 -1.92
N ALA A 8 13.91 10.95 -1.76
CA ALA A 8 14.71 10.14 -2.68
C ALA A 8 14.26 8.67 -2.70
N ALA A 9 13.88 8.12 -1.55
CA ALA A 9 13.35 6.76 -1.46
C ALA A 9 11.95 6.65 -2.10
N LEU A 10 11.05 7.59 -1.79
CA LEU A 10 9.66 7.57 -2.28
C LEU A 10 9.51 7.92 -3.76
N ALA A 11 10.51 8.56 -4.39
CA ALA A 11 10.51 8.84 -5.83
C ALA A 11 10.36 7.57 -6.70
N ARG A 12 10.60 6.38 -6.13
CA ARG A 12 10.47 5.06 -6.78
C ARG A 12 9.15 4.35 -6.49
N CYS A 13 8.23 5.00 -5.76
CA CYS A 13 7.05 4.38 -5.19
C CYS A 13 5.79 4.49 -6.04
N THR A 14 5.86 5.15 -7.20
CA THR A 14 4.71 5.36 -8.08
C THR A 14 4.67 4.30 -9.20
N PRO A 15 3.52 3.61 -9.39
CA PRO A 15 2.23 3.80 -8.72
C PRO A 15 2.11 3.11 -7.34
N CYS A 16 1.23 3.64 -6.50
CA CYS A 16 0.89 3.13 -5.16
C CYS A 16 -0.65 3.19 -4.98
N PRO A 17 -1.30 2.20 -4.34
CA PRO A 17 -2.76 2.14 -4.22
C PRO A 17 -3.36 3.20 -3.27
N TYR A 18 -2.55 4.03 -2.60
CA TYR A 18 -3.07 5.12 -1.77
C TYR A 18 -3.68 6.24 -2.64
N PRO A 19 -4.95 6.64 -2.42
CA PRO A 19 -5.67 7.55 -3.31
C PRO A 19 -5.27 9.03 -3.16
N GLY A 20 -4.59 9.37 -2.07
CA GLY A 20 -4.22 10.76 -1.78
C GLY A 20 -3.05 11.29 -2.63
N ARG A 21 -2.85 12.60 -2.54
CA ARG A 21 -1.82 13.32 -3.28
C ARG A 21 -0.46 13.23 -2.58
N TRP A 22 0.56 12.77 -3.30
CA TRP A 22 1.96 12.81 -2.86
C TRP A 22 2.46 14.24 -2.69
N GLN A 23 3.19 14.48 -1.60
CA GLN A 23 3.79 15.76 -1.25
C GLN A 23 5.25 15.80 -1.70
N GLU A 24 5.80 17.00 -1.81
CA GLU A 24 7.23 17.21 -2.06
C GLU A 24 7.92 17.71 -0.78
N ALA A 25 9.22 17.44 -0.67
CA ALA A 25 10.02 18.00 0.41
C ALA A 25 10.11 19.54 0.29
N PRO A 26 10.15 20.29 1.41
CA PRO A 26 10.11 19.82 2.80
C PRO A 26 8.71 19.34 3.21
N PHE A 27 8.67 18.21 3.93
CA PHE A 27 7.42 17.60 4.34
C PHE A 27 6.84 18.30 5.56
N ALA A 28 5.56 18.65 5.50
CA ALA A 28 4.84 19.16 6.66
C ALA A 28 4.87 18.14 7.81
N GLU A 29 5.07 18.62 9.04
CA GLU A 29 5.07 17.75 10.22
C GLU A 29 3.66 17.64 10.80
N ARG A 30 3.25 16.41 11.13
CA ARG A 30 2.05 16.12 11.93
C ARG A 30 2.48 15.42 13.21
N THR A 31 1.96 15.85 14.35
CA THR A 31 2.18 15.20 15.64
C THR A 31 0.90 14.53 16.11
N VAL A 32 0.95 13.24 16.41
CA VAL A 32 -0.17 12.47 16.97
C VAL A 32 0.35 11.74 18.20
N ASP A 33 -0.30 11.93 19.36
CA ASP A 33 0.09 11.35 20.65
C ASP A 33 1.58 11.54 21.00
N GLY A 34 2.13 12.70 20.66
CA GLY A 34 3.54 13.04 20.90
C GLY A 34 4.54 12.43 19.92
N VAL A 35 4.08 11.65 18.94
CA VAL A 35 4.91 11.09 17.87
C VAL A 35 4.85 11.99 16.64
N ARG A 36 6.04 12.30 16.08
CA ARG A 36 6.19 13.18 14.91
C ARG A 36 6.30 12.41 13.61
N TYR A 37 5.54 12.85 12.61
CA TYR A 37 5.48 12.27 11.28
C TYR A 37 5.77 13.33 10.21
N ALA A 38 6.55 12.97 9.20
CA ALA A 38 6.65 13.70 7.94
C ALA A 38 5.46 13.31 7.06
N VAL A 39 4.56 14.23 6.71
CA VAL A 39 3.41 13.93 5.85
C VAL A 39 3.87 13.84 4.40
N VAL A 40 3.82 12.63 3.83
CA VAL A 40 4.32 12.33 2.48
C VAL A 40 3.22 12.16 1.44
N ALA A 41 1.99 11.86 1.88
CA ALA A 41 0.80 11.93 1.04
C ALA A 41 -0.42 12.37 1.86
N LEU A 42 -1.37 13.05 1.22
CA LEU A 42 -2.56 13.59 1.86
C LEU A 42 -3.81 13.26 1.05
N ASP A 43 -4.81 12.69 1.71
CA ASP A 43 -6.17 12.53 1.19
C ASP A 43 -7.12 13.47 1.98
N PRO A 44 -7.44 14.66 1.43
CA PRO A 44 -8.10 15.72 2.18
C PRO A 44 -9.42 15.30 2.82
N GLY A 45 -9.51 15.43 4.15
CA GLY A 45 -10.71 15.12 4.92
C GLY A 45 -10.88 13.63 5.25
N LEU A 46 -9.93 12.77 4.86
CA LEU A 46 -9.97 11.33 5.14
C LEU A 46 -8.72 10.87 5.91
N SER A 47 -7.53 11.03 5.32
CA SER A 47 -6.30 10.52 5.94
C SER A 47 -5.02 11.13 5.35
N ALA A 48 -3.89 10.79 5.93
CA ALA A 48 -2.56 11.06 5.39
C ALA A 48 -1.65 9.83 5.52
N LEU A 49 -0.64 9.73 4.65
CA LEU A 49 0.52 8.86 4.91
C LEU A 49 1.63 9.69 5.55
N GLY A 50 2.13 9.17 6.67
CA GLY A 50 3.20 9.78 7.44
C GLY A 50 4.42 8.86 7.60
N VAL A 51 5.62 9.40 7.42
CA VAL A 51 6.87 8.73 7.80
C VAL A 51 7.24 9.14 9.22
N ARG A 52 7.26 8.20 10.15
CA ARG A 52 7.61 8.46 11.54
C ARG A 52 9.08 8.87 11.64
N ARG A 53 9.35 10.02 12.26
CA ARG A 53 10.68 10.63 12.26
C ARG A 53 11.75 9.81 13.00
N THR A 54 11.34 9.05 14.01
CA THR A 54 12.26 8.31 14.90
C THR A 54 12.88 7.09 14.25
N ASP A 55 12.15 6.40 13.37
CA ASP A 55 12.56 5.10 12.81
C ASP A 55 12.26 4.93 11.31
N GLY A 56 11.54 5.86 10.68
CA GLY A 56 11.25 5.80 9.25
C GLY A 56 10.12 4.83 8.88
N ALA A 57 9.35 4.33 9.85
CA ALA A 57 8.16 3.54 9.58
C ALA A 57 7.09 4.39 8.86
N VAL A 58 6.32 3.76 7.97
CA VAL A 58 5.21 4.40 7.25
C VAL A 58 3.90 4.09 7.98
N TRP A 59 3.12 5.13 8.24
CA TRP A 59 1.89 5.06 9.02
C TRP A 59 0.74 5.72 8.26
N GLY A 60 -0.44 5.12 8.35
CA GLY A 60 -1.70 5.75 8.00
C GLY A 60 -2.14 6.62 9.17
N LEU A 61 -2.45 7.88 8.87
CA LEU A 61 -2.88 8.90 9.82
C LEU A 61 -4.32 9.31 9.45
N PRO A 62 -5.35 8.58 9.89
CA PRO A 62 -6.73 8.98 9.63
C PRO A 62 -7.04 10.32 10.31
N GLU A 63 -7.95 11.11 9.75
CA GLU A 63 -8.44 12.33 10.41
C GLU A 63 -9.22 11.97 11.69
N ASP A 64 -9.99 10.88 11.64
CA ASP A 64 -10.70 10.30 12.77
C ASP A 64 -10.19 8.87 13.04
N GLY A 65 -9.64 8.64 14.24
CA GLY A 65 -9.18 7.33 14.68
C GLY A 65 -7.70 7.27 15.04
N ALA A 66 -7.21 6.06 15.31
CA ALA A 66 -5.83 5.84 15.70
C ALA A 66 -4.91 5.68 14.48
N PRO A 67 -3.67 6.20 14.53
CA PRO A 67 -2.64 5.85 13.57
C PRO A 67 -2.43 4.34 13.49
N HIS A 68 -2.24 3.81 12.29
CA HIS A 68 -1.96 2.41 12.06
C HIS A 68 -0.71 2.23 11.19
N LEU A 69 0.02 1.14 11.43
CA LEU A 69 1.22 0.82 10.68
C LEU A 69 0.83 0.44 9.25
N VAL A 70 1.52 1.03 8.26
CA VAL A 70 1.42 0.63 6.85
C VAL A 70 2.63 -0.21 6.48
N ASN A 71 3.84 0.24 6.84
CA ASN A 71 5.06 -0.54 6.72
C ASN A 71 6.06 -0.19 7.81
N SER A 72 6.90 -1.16 8.17
CA SER A 72 7.98 -0.97 9.14
C SER A 72 9.07 0.00 8.67
N SER A 73 9.16 0.28 7.37
CA SER A 73 10.10 1.25 6.79
C SER A 73 9.65 1.78 5.42
N VAL A 74 10.20 2.93 5.01
CA VAL A 74 10.03 3.46 3.64
C VAL A 74 10.52 2.48 2.58
N ALA A 75 11.61 1.75 2.84
CA ALA A 75 12.14 0.77 1.88
C ALA A 75 11.18 -0.41 1.67
N ALA A 76 10.58 -0.91 2.75
CA ALA A 76 9.54 -1.93 2.68
C ALA A 76 8.31 -1.43 1.93
N PHE A 77 7.85 -0.20 2.21
CA PHE A 77 6.73 0.41 1.50
C PHE A 77 6.95 0.48 -0.01
N VAL A 78 8.14 0.92 -0.46
CA VAL A 78 8.49 0.95 -1.89
C VAL A 78 8.50 -0.45 -2.51
N ALA A 79 9.02 -1.45 -1.79
CA ALA A 79 9.04 -2.83 -2.26
C ALA A 79 7.62 -3.41 -2.40
N CYS A 80 6.74 -3.16 -1.43
CA CYS A 80 5.33 -3.55 -1.50
C CYS A 80 4.59 -2.83 -2.63
N SER A 81 4.77 -1.51 -2.81
CA SER A 81 4.16 -0.79 -3.95
C SER A 81 4.57 -1.36 -5.30
N ARG A 82 5.84 -1.78 -5.43
CA ARG A 82 6.31 -2.44 -6.64
C ARG A 82 5.68 -3.81 -6.84
N ALA A 83 5.64 -4.65 -5.82
CA ALA A 83 5.01 -5.97 -5.90
C ALA A 83 3.52 -5.86 -6.25
N HIS A 84 2.81 -4.88 -5.68
CA HIS A 84 1.43 -4.56 -6.03
C HIS A 84 1.30 -4.14 -7.50
N THR A 85 2.19 -3.28 -7.99
CA THR A 85 2.18 -2.84 -9.40
C THR A 85 2.42 -4.00 -10.36
N GLU A 86 3.33 -4.91 -10.02
CA GLU A 86 3.62 -6.12 -10.80
C GLU A 86 2.38 -7.05 -10.82
N ALA A 87 1.74 -7.28 -9.67
CA ALA A 87 0.50 -8.05 -9.59
C ALA A 87 -0.66 -7.38 -10.35
N ALA A 88 -0.76 -6.05 -10.33
CA ALA A 88 -1.78 -5.33 -11.09
C ALA A 88 -1.59 -5.47 -12.61
N ALA A 89 -0.35 -5.56 -13.07
CA ALA A 89 -0.05 -5.86 -14.47
C ALA A 89 -0.37 -7.33 -14.82
N GLU A 90 -0.12 -8.28 -13.91
CA GLU A 90 -0.53 -9.68 -14.04
C GLU A 90 -2.06 -9.79 -14.18
N ALA A 91 -2.80 -9.13 -13.29
CA ALA A 91 -4.26 -9.06 -13.29
C ALA A 91 -4.82 -8.45 -14.59
N ALA A 92 -4.25 -7.32 -15.06
CA ALA A 92 -4.68 -6.69 -16.32
C ALA A 92 -4.38 -7.53 -17.56
N GLY A 93 -3.40 -8.45 -17.49
CA GLY A 93 -3.12 -9.43 -18.53
C GLY A 93 -4.02 -10.65 -18.49
N TYR A 94 -4.87 -10.78 -17.47
CA TYR A 94 -5.83 -11.86 -17.34
C TYR A 94 -7.02 -11.58 -18.27
N ASP A 95 -6.98 -12.19 -19.44
CA ASP A 95 -8.12 -12.25 -20.37
C ASP A 95 -9.05 -13.33 -19.82
N GLY A 96 -9.94 -12.94 -18.91
CA GLY A 96 -10.76 -13.86 -18.10
C GLY A 96 -11.48 -14.90 -18.94
N ALA A 97 -10.91 -16.10 -19.02
CA ALA A 97 -11.39 -17.25 -19.78
C ALA A 97 -11.60 -16.99 -21.30
N GLY A 98 -11.04 -17.85 -22.16
CA GLY A 98 -11.47 -17.88 -23.56
C GLY A 98 -12.96 -18.22 -23.65
N ASP A 99 -13.75 -17.37 -24.32
CA ASP A 99 -15.11 -17.50 -24.91
C ASP A 99 -16.26 -18.16 -24.09
N ASP A 100 -15.99 -18.90 -23.00
CA ASP A 100 -16.93 -19.80 -22.34
C ASP A 100 -17.29 -19.43 -20.89
N GLY A 101 -16.83 -18.30 -20.35
CA GLY A 101 -17.41 -17.68 -19.14
C GLY A 101 -17.45 -18.57 -17.88
N ASP A 102 -16.35 -19.26 -17.56
CA ASP A 102 -16.22 -20.04 -16.32
C ASP A 102 -15.94 -19.10 -15.13
N GLU A 103 -17.01 -18.57 -14.53
CA GLU A 103 -16.96 -17.68 -13.35
C GLU A 103 -16.14 -18.32 -12.20
N ASP A 104 -16.24 -19.64 -12.01
CA ASP A 104 -15.49 -20.36 -10.98
C ASP A 104 -13.97 -20.36 -11.27
N ALA A 105 -13.56 -20.23 -12.53
CA ALA A 105 -12.13 -20.11 -12.91
C ALA A 105 -11.60 -18.70 -12.68
N ALA A 106 -12.42 -17.67 -12.90
CA ALA A 106 -12.06 -16.29 -12.62
C ALA A 106 -11.91 -16.04 -11.11
N GLU A 107 -12.85 -16.54 -10.29
CA GLU A 107 -12.79 -16.45 -8.83
C GLU A 107 -11.54 -17.15 -8.28
N ARG A 108 -11.24 -18.37 -8.72
CA ARG A 108 -10.02 -19.08 -8.31
C ARG A 108 -8.73 -18.36 -8.71
N ALA A 109 -8.73 -17.64 -9.84
CA ALA A 109 -7.57 -16.88 -10.27
C ALA A 109 -7.40 -15.59 -9.45
N ALA A 110 -8.51 -14.92 -9.11
CA ALA A 110 -8.51 -13.78 -8.21
C ALA A 110 -7.98 -14.17 -6.82
N ASP A 111 -8.52 -15.25 -6.23
CA ASP A 111 -8.07 -15.77 -4.93
C ASP A 111 -6.57 -16.10 -4.94
N ALA A 112 -6.10 -16.82 -5.97
CA ALA A 112 -4.70 -17.19 -6.10
C ALA A 112 -3.77 -15.95 -6.25
N LEU A 113 -4.24 -14.90 -6.94
CA LEU A 113 -3.50 -13.65 -7.07
C LEU A 113 -3.41 -12.92 -5.72
N THR A 114 -4.54 -12.81 -5.00
CA THR A 114 -4.60 -12.18 -3.68
C THR A 114 -3.72 -12.93 -2.69
N GLU A 115 -3.88 -14.25 -2.53
CA GLU A 115 -3.05 -15.08 -1.64
C GLU A 115 -1.55 -14.94 -1.96
N GLY A 116 -1.18 -15.08 -3.23
CA GLY A 116 0.22 -14.95 -3.67
C GLY A 116 0.78 -13.54 -3.47
N LEU A 117 -0.04 -12.49 -3.51
CA LEU A 117 0.40 -11.13 -3.22
C LEU A 117 0.56 -10.89 -1.72
N LEU A 118 -0.32 -11.44 -0.87
CA LEU A 118 -0.18 -11.39 0.58
C LEU A 118 1.09 -12.10 1.06
N GLU A 119 1.41 -13.28 0.49
CA GLU A 119 2.67 -13.98 0.78
C GLU A 119 3.89 -13.14 0.40
N ARG A 120 3.86 -12.49 -0.77
CA ARG A 120 4.91 -11.55 -1.22
C ARG A 120 5.07 -10.39 -0.23
N PHE A 121 3.97 -9.77 0.21
CA PHE A 121 4.01 -8.70 1.20
C PHE A 121 4.54 -9.18 2.55
N ALA A 122 4.13 -10.35 3.03
CA ALA A 122 4.63 -10.92 4.28
C ALA A 122 6.14 -11.16 4.25
N ALA A 123 6.68 -11.62 3.11
CA ALA A 123 8.10 -11.81 2.92
C ALA A 123 8.90 -10.49 2.89
N LEU A 124 8.27 -9.41 2.41
CA LEU A 124 8.86 -8.07 2.37
C LEU A 124 8.79 -7.37 3.74
N ASP A 125 7.65 -7.49 4.42
CA ASP A 125 7.34 -6.79 5.66
C ASP A 125 6.17 -7.44 6.40
N ALA A 126 6.41 -8.54 7.13
CA ALA A 126 5.37 -9.26 7.86
C ALA A 126 4.44 -8.39 8.75
N PRO A 127 4.92 -7.35 9.46
CA PRO A 127 4.04 -6.42 10.20
C PRO A 127 3.01 -5.68 9.33
N ALA A 128 3.27 -5.49 8.04
CA ALA A 128 2.42 -4.75 7.11
C ALA A 128 1.14 -5.50 6.72
N VAL A 129 1.10 -6.81 6.99
CA VAL A 129 -0.02 -7.73 6.68
C VAL A 129 -0.45 -8.53 7.90
N ALA A 130 -0.11 -8.06 9.11
CA ALA A 130 -0.44 -8.75 10.35
C ALA A 130 -1.94 -8.69 10.72
N ASP A 131 -2.69 -7.78 10.10
CA ASP A 131 -4.14 -7.60 10.26
C ASP A 131 -4.80 -7.73 8.89
N GLU A 132 -5.93 -8.43 8.80
CA GLU A 132 -6.69 -8.61 7.56
C GLU A 132 -7.21 -7.26 7.00
N ASN A 133 -7.41 -6.27 7.87
CA ASN A 133 -7.83 -4.92 7.52
C ASN A 133 -6.63 -3.98 7.32
N ALA A 134 -5.39 -4.50 7.31
CA ALA A 134 -4.22 -3.69 7.00
C ALA A 134 -4.27 -3.19 5.56
N PHE A 135 -3.65 -2.04 5.32
CA PHE A 135 -3.64 -1.36 4.01
C PHE A 135 -3.30 -2.29 2.84
N TRP A 136 -2.28 -3.14 2.99
CA TRP A 136 -1.85 -4.05 1.93
C TRP A 136 -2.75 -5.26 1.76
N CYS A 137 -3.42 -5.71 2.83
CA CYS A 137 -4.39 -6.78 2.74
C CYS A 137 -5.59 -6.34 1.92
N VAL A 138 -6.16 -5.18 2.25
CA VAL A 138 -7.25 -4.56 1.49
C VAL A 138 -6.83 -4.29 0.04
N ALA A 139 -5.63 -3.75 -0.20
CA ALA A 139 -5.16 -3.49 -1.56
C ALA A 139 -5.02 -4.77 -2.41
N ALA A 140 -4.61 -5.90 -1.81
CA ALA A 140 -4.53 -7.18 -2.51
C ALA A 140 -5.90 -7.78 -2.82
N GLU A 141 -6.86 -7.63 -1.91
CA GLU A 141 -8.24 -8.08 -2.07
C GLU A 141 -8.96 -7.28 -3.17
N GLU A 142 -8.88 -5.95 -3.12
CA GLU A 142 -9.47 -5.06 -4.15
C GLU A 142 -8.93 -5.35 -5.55
N LEU A 143 -7.65 -5.73 -5.65
CA LEU A 143 -7.06 -6.11 -6.91
C LEU A 143 -7.64 -7.44 -7.46
N GLY A 144 -7.87 -8.42 -6.59
CA GLY A 144 -8.53 -9.68 -6.94
C GLY A 144 -9.98 -9.46 -7.37
N TYR A 145 -10.74 -8.63 -6.64
CA TYR A 145 -12.11 -8.27 -7.05
C TYR A 145 -12.14 -7.58 -8.41
N GLY A 146 -11.16 -6.74 -8.72
CA GLY A 146 -11.04 -6.10 -10.03
C GLY A 146 -10.87 -7.06 -11.21
N MET A 147 -10.50 -8.33 -10.98
CA MET A 147 -10.41 -9.37 -12.02
C MET A 147 -11.73 -10.09 -12.29
N SER A 148 -12.69 -10.01 -11.37
CA SER A 148 -13.94 -10.79 -11.41
C SER A 148 -15.14 -9.99 -11.93
N VAL A 149 -14.94 -8.74 -12.39
CA VAL A 149 -15.98 -7.78 -12.80
C VAL A 149 -15.92 -7.48 -14.29
#